data_AF-A0A9D4LEG3-F1
#
_entry.id   AF-A0A9D4LEG3-F1
#
_cell.length_a   1.000
_cell.length_b   1.000
_cell.length_c   1.000
_cell.angle_alpha   90.00
_cell.angle_beta   90.00
_cell.angle_gamma   90.00
#
_symmetry.space_group_name_H-M   'P 1'
#
loop_
_entity.id
_entity.type
_entity.pdbx_description
1 polymer ?
#
loop_
_entity_poly.entity_id
_entity_poly.type
_entity_poly.pdbx_seq_one_letter_code
_entity_poly.pdbx_strand_id
1 'polypeptide(L)'
;MGQANRNQEHSGSALMSTERNAPLKQPSKRCTFCDKGHWSDECHQFKTAEERKRRIKGSCFRCLKDNHLANECKSSKICVYCRAKDVHHRSLCDKKFSKSVKKENESAHISQEVEETDGACDESGLLSCDETVFMQTATAKVTGNYSDKSERVRLLLDLYFKGAY
;
A
#
# COMPACT_ATOMS: atom_id res chain seq x y z
N MET A 1 17.79 65.28 55.77
CA MET A 1 16.89 64.15 56.11
C MET A 1 17.02 63.10 55.00
N GLY A 2 16.94 61.81 55.33
CA GLY A 2 17.45 60.73 54.48
C GLY A 2 16.66 60.47 53.19
N GLN A 3 17.39 60.08 52.14
CA GLN A 3 16.84 59.52 50.91
C GLN A 3 16.56 58.02 51.11
N ALA A 4 15.41 57.55 50.64
CA ALA A 4 15.06 56.13 50.61
C ALA A 4 14.54 55.74 49.23
N ASN A 5 15.27 54.86 48.54
CA ASN A 5 14.86 54.03 47.39
C ASN A 5 16.09 53.20 46.98
N ARG A 6 16.02 51.97 46.48
CA ARG A 6 15.03 50.86 46.56
C ARG A 6 15.75 49.68 45.90
N ASN A 7 15.91 48.56 46.61
CA ASN A 7 16.79 47.48 46.13
C ASN A 7 16.36 46.95 44.75
N GLN A 8 17.33 46.78 43.85
CA GLN A 8 17.20 45.94 42.66
C GLN A 8 17.32 44.48 43.07
N GLU A 9 16.34 43.67 42.64
CA GLU A 9 16.51 42.21 42.56
C GLU A 9 16.12 41.77 41.15
N HIS A 10 17.13 41.40 40.36
CA HIS A 10 16.93 40.84 39.02
C HIS A 10 16.57 39.35 39.10
N SER A 11 15.31 39.05 39.39
CA SER A 11 14.79 37.68 39.26
C SER A 11 14.46 37.37 37.79
N GLY A 12 15.43 36.80 37.07
CA GLY A 12 15.18 36.24 35.75
C GLY A 12 14.12 35.13 35.83
N SER A 13 13.10 35.17 34.97
CA SER A 13 12.03 34.18 34.97
C SER A 13 11.45 33.93 33.58
N ALA A 14 11.44 32.65 33.21
CA ALA A 14 10.65 32.00 32.17
C ALA A 14 10.54 32.71 30.80
N LEU A 15 11.33 32.23 29.84
CA LEU A 15 10.92 32.23 28.43
C LEU A 15 9.68 31.33 28.29
N MET A 16 8.49 31.90 28.47
CA MET A 16 7.25 31.20 28.15
C MET A 16 7.12 31.10 26.64
N SER A 17 7.46 29.92 26.12
CA SER A 17 7.11 29.50 24.75
C SER A 17 5.60 29.48 24.61
N THR A 18 5.00 30.61 24.25
CA THR A 18 3.57 30.68 23.91
C THR A 18 3.36 29.84 22.67
N GLU A 19 2.86 28.62 22.87
CA GLU A 19 2.46 27.72 21.81
C GLU A 19 1.46 28.45 20.90
N ARG A 20 1.86 28.70 19.66
CA ARG A 20 0.97 29.26 18.64
C ARG A 20 -0.03 28.18 18.23
N ASN A 21 -1.04 27.96 19.08
CA ASN A 21 -2.23 27.20 18.76
C ASN A 21 -3.09 28.00 17.76
N ALA A 22 -2.56 28.16 16.55
CA ALA A 22 -3.33 28.62 15.41
C ALA A 22 -4.46 27.59 15.19
N PRO A 23 -5.73 28.01 15.05
CA PRO A 23 -6.83 27.08 14.86
C PRO A 23 -6.54 26.15 13.68
N LEU A 24 -6.34 24.86 13.97
CA LEU A 24 -6.16 23.85 12.93
C LEU A 24 -7.38 23.92 12.02
N LYS A 25 -7.13 24.31 10.77
CA LYS A 25 -8.18 24.68 9.80
C LYS A 25 -9.07 23.47 9.55
N GLN A 26 -10.17 23.42 10.28
CA GLN A 26 -11.09 22.28 10.28
C GLN A 26 -11.50 21.96 8.84
N PRO A 27 -11.43 20.68 8.43
CA PRO A 27 -11.74 20.34 7.04
C PRO A 27 -13.21 20.65 6.76
N SER A 28 -13.44 21.43 5.69
CA SER A 28 -14.78 21.80 5.22
C SER A 28 -15.58 20.61 4.65
N LYS A 29 -15.04 19.39 4.73
CA LYS A 29 -15.64 18.15 4.28
C LYS A 29 -15.46 17.07 5.33
N ARG A 30 -16.51 16.26 5.50
CA ARG A 30 -16.45 15.03 6.30
C ARG A 30 -15.52 14.02 5.63
N CYS A 31 -14.86 13.19 6.43
CA CYS A 31 -14.03 12.10 5.98
C CYS A 31 -14.86 11.07 5.20
N THR A 32 -14.44 10.74 3.97
CA THR A 32 -15.19 9.80 3.08
C THR A 32 -15.33 8.38 3.66
N PHE A 33 -14.48 8.01 4.62
CA PHE A 33 -14.45 6.65 5.16
C PHE A 33 -15.38 6.46 6.38
N CYS A 34 -15.47 7.46 7.25
CA CYS A 34 -16.18 7.37 8.53
C CYS A 34 -17.04 8.58 8.90
N ASP A 35 -17.22 9.52 7.97
CA ASP A 35 -18.17 10.64 8.03
C ASP A 35 -17.94 11.66 9.17
N LYS A 36 -16.83 11.53 9.91
CA LYS A 36 -16.36 12.46 10.95
C LYS A 36 -15.58 13.65 10.35
N GLY A 37 -15.45 14.74 11.12
CA GLY A 37 -14.68 15.93 10.71
C GLY A 37 -13.16 15.74 10.80
N HIS A 38 -12.54 15.16 9.77
CA HIS A 38 -11.09 15.14 9.53
C HIS A 38 -10.81 14.90 8.03
N TRP A 39 -9.58 15.14 7.57
CA TRP A 39 -9.21 14.82 6.18
C TRP A 39 -9.14 13.31 5.98
N SER A 40 -9.57 12.81 4.81
CA SER A 40 -9.65 11.36 4.56
C SER A 40 -8.29 10.63 4.72
N ASP A 41 -7.14 11.27 4.52
CA ASP A 41 -5.84 10.65 4.79
C ASP A 41 -5.49 10.51 6.28
N GLU A 42 -6.02 11.39 7.14
CA GLU A 42 -5.89 11.37 8.60
C GLU A 42 -6.89 10.41 9.28
N CYS A 43 -7.59 9.57 8.51
CA CYS A 43 -8.57 8.66 9.07
C CYS A 43 -7.91 7.55 9.90
N HIS A 44 -8.10 7.64 11.22
CA HIS A 44 -7.58 6.69 12.21
C HIS A 44 -8.40 5.39 12.32
N GLN A 45 -9.65 5.40 11.85
CA GLN A 45 -10.51 4.21 11.85
C GLN A 45 -10.08 3.23 10.78
N PHE A 46 -9.91 3.73 9.54
CA PHE A 46 -9.47 2.93 8.40
C PHE A 46 -7.95 3.10 8.24
N LYS A 47 -7.16 2.16 8.77
CA LYS A 47 -5.70 2.33 8.88
C LYS A 47 -4.93 1.82 7.67
N THR A 48 -5.46 0.82 6.97
CA THR A 48 -4.75 0.11 5.90
C THR A 48 -5.27 0.51 4.52
N ALA A 49 -4.40 0.40 3.50
CA ALA A 49 -4.78 0.69 2.11
C ALA A 49 -5.91 -0.23 1.63
N GLU A 50 -5.88 -1.51 1.98
CA GLU A 50 -6.89 -2.52 1.63
C GLU A 50 -8.27 -2.16 2.18
N GLU A 51 -8.33 -1.81 3.48
CA GLU A 51 -9.57 -1.46 4.17
C GLU A 51 -10.18 -0.17 3.61
N ARG A 52 -9.33 0.83 3.32
CA ARG A 52 -9.73 2.07 2.64
C ARG A 52 -10.23 1.81 1.21
N LYS A 53 -9.53 0.98 0.43
CA LYS A 53 -9.94 0.55 -0.93
C LYS A 53 -11.30 -0.16 -0.90
N ARG A 54 -11.54 -1.05 0.08
CA ARG A 54 -12.83 -1.75 0.26
C ARG A 54 -13.99 -0.82 0.58
N ARG A 55 -13.76 0.24 1.39
CA ARG A 55 -14.79 1.22 1.81
C ARG A 55 -15.29 2.13 0.68
N ILE A 56 -14.57 2.24 -0.43
CA ILE A 56 -14.87 3.11 -1.57
C ILE A 56 -15.18 2.35 -2.86
N LYS A 57 -15.56 1.07 -2.78
CA LYS A 57 -16.05 0.31 -3.96
C LYS A 57 -17.29 1.03 -4.51
N GLY A 58 -17.14 1.74 -5.63
CA GLY A 58 -18.17 2.57 -6.26
C GLY A 58 -17.80 4.06 -6.42
N SER A 59 -16.78 4.54 -5.70
CA SER A 59 -16.32 5.94 -5.79
C SER A 59 -15.03 6.07 -6.62
N CYS A 60 -14.77 7.26 -7.16
CA CYS A 60 -13.55 7.52 -7.95
C CYS A 60 -12.27 7.39 -7.10
N PHE A 61 -11.42 6.41 -7.40
CA PHE A 61 -10.14 6.19 -6.70
C PHE A 61 -9.18 7.39 -6.72
N ARG A 62 -9.29 8.31 -7.69
CA ARG A 62 -8.42 9.50 -7.80
C ARG A 62 -8.89 10.68 -6.95
N CYS A 63 -10.19 10.83 -6.70
CA CYS A 63 -10.74 12.01 -6.04
C CYS A 63 -11.75 11.76 -4.90
N LEU A 64 -12.09 10.50 -4.62
CA LEU A 64 -13.04 10.05 -3.60
C LEU A 64 -14.45 10.65 -3.73
N LYS A 65 -14.85 11.03 -4.94
CA LYS A 65 -16.23 11.40 -5.25
C LYS A 65 -16.93 10.23 -5.91
N ASP A 66 -18.19 10.03 -5.56
CA ASP A 66 -19.15 9.29 -6.35
C ASP A 66 -19.50 10.09 -7.63
N ASN A 67 -20.32 9.54 -8.53
CA ASN A 67 -20.71 10.08 -9.87
C ASN A 67 -19.75 9.81 -11.05
N HIS A 68 -18.53 9.28 -10.87
CA HIS A 68 -17.67 8.93 -12.01
C HIS A 68 -16.56 7.93 -11.64
N LEU A 69 -16.02 7.26 -12.65
CA LEU A 69 -14.90 6.32 -12.49
C LEU A 69 -13.53 7.03 -12.59
N ALA A 70 -12.44 6.28 -12.38
CA ALA A 70 -11.08 6.85 -12.34
C ALA A 70 -10.57 7.32 -13.71
N ASN A 71 -10.98 6.64 -14.79
CA ASN A 71 -10.73 7.01 -16.19
C ASN A 71 -11.37 8.36 -16.56
N GLU A 72 -12.60 8.62 -16.12
CA GLU A 72 -13.37 9.85 -16.40
C GLU A 72 -12.97 11.04 -15.51
N CYS A 73 -12.06 10.83 -14.56
CA CYS A 73 -11.75 11.82 -13.55
C CYS A 73 -10.93 13.00 -14.11
N LYS A 74 -11.57 14.17 -14.16
CA LYS A 74 -10.96 15.45 -14.56
C LYS A 74 -10.04 16.07 -13.49
N SER A 75 -9.91 15.44 -12.30
CA SER A 75 -9.04 15.97 -11.23
C SER A 75 -7.58 15.63 -11.52
N SER A 76 -6.75 16.61 -11.88
CA SER A 76 -5.29 16.38 -11.94
C SER A 76 -4.65 16.59 -10.56
N LYS A 77 -4.12 15.51 -9.95
CA LYS A 77 -3.45 15.58 -8.64
C LYS A 77 -2.25 14.64 -8.55
N ILE A 78 -1.21 15.08 -7.86
CA ILE A 78 -0.03 14.28 -7.53
C ILE A 78 -0.14 13.78 -6.09
N CYS A 79 0.15 12.50 -5.86
CA CYS A 79 0.23 11.93 -4.52
C CYS A 79 1.53 12.37 -3.83
N VAL A 80 1.41 13.04 -2.68
CA VAL A 80 2.57 13.55 -1.91
C VAL A 80 3.49 12.44 -1.38
N TYR A 81 2.97 11.24 -1.17
CA TYR A 81 3.71 10.13 -0.55
C TYR A 81 4.53 9.31 -1.55
N CYS A 82 4.09 9.19 -2.81
CA CYS A 82 4.76 8.37 -3.82
C CYS A 82 5.11 9.11 -5.12
N ARG A 83 4.71 10.38 -5.25
CA ARG A 83 4.87 11.26 -6.42
C ARG A 83 4.17 10.78 -7.70
N ALA A 84 3.36 9.72 -7.64
CA ALA A 84 2.52 9.32 -8.76
C ALA A 84 1.46 10.39 -9.06
N LYS A 85 1.35 10.78 -10.32
CA LYS A 85 0.33 11.71 -10.84
C LYS A 85 -0.87 10.91 -11.32
N ASP A 86 -2.07 11.33 -10.91
CA ASP A 86 -3.34 10.86 -11.46
C ASP A 86 -3.65 9.36 -11.35
N VAL A 87 -2.90 8.61 -10.53
CA VAL A 87 -3.18 7.20 -10.22
C VAL A 87 -4.19 7.03 -9.07
N HIS A 88 -4.03 7.75 -7.96
CA HIS A 88 -4.84 7.55 -6.75
C HIS A 88 -4.94 8.81 -5.88
N HIS A 89 -5.99 8.87 -5.05
CA HIS A 89 -6.11 9.85 -3.98
C HIS A 89 -5.07 9.56 -2.87
N ARG A 90 -4.48 10.61 -2.27
CA ARG A 90 -3.40 10.49 -1.27
C ARG A 90 -3.69 9.51 -0.11
N SER A 91 -4.96 9.40 0.29
CA SER A 91 -5.40 8.53 1.38
C SER A 91 -5.42 7.04 1.03
N LEU A 92 -5.27 6.69 -0.25
CA LEU A 92 -5.19 5.32 -0.76
C LEU A 92 -3.77 4.91 -1.12
N CYS A 93 -2.78 5.76 -0.84
CA CYS A 93 -1.40 5.51 -1.26
C CYS A 93 -0.81 4.29 -0.56
N ASP A 94 -0.52 3.23 -1.34
CA ASP A 94 0.07 2.02 -0.80
C ASP A 94 1.42 2.29 -0.11
N LYS A 95 2.27 3.22 -0.59
CA LYS A 95 3.52 3.59 0.12
C LYS A 95 3.32 4.17 1.53
N LYS A 96 2.12 4.66 1.87
CA LYS A 96 1.80 5.27 3.17
C LYS A 96 0.92 4.36 4.05
N PHE A 97 0.11 3.51 3.43
CA PHE A 97 -0.90 2.69 4.12
C PHE A 97 -0.77 1.18 3.86
N SER A 98 0.32 0.72 3.22
CA SER A 98 0.69 -0.69 3.19
C SER A 98 1.00 -1.19 4.60
N LYS A 99 0.60 -2.43 4.89
CA LYS A 99 1.13 -3.15 6.04
C LYS A 99 2.62 -3.41 5.77
N SER A 100 3.51 -2.91 6.62
CA SER A 100 4.93 -3.25 6.54
C SER A 100 5.14 -4.72 6.89
N VAL A 101 5.10 -5.60 5.90
CA VAL A 101 5.80 -6.88 5.98
C VAL A 101 7.28 -6.53 5.95
N LYS A 102 7.92 -6.52 7.12
CA LYS A 102 9.37 -6.42 7.18
C LYS A 102 9.96 -7.65 6.50
N LYS A 103 10.65 -7.44 5.38
CA LYS A 103 11.66 -8.37 4.87
C LYS A 103 13.01 -7.86 5.36
N GLU A 104 13.48 -8.40 6.47
CA GLU A 104 14.88 -8.32 6.86
C GLU A 104 15.64 -9.51 6.24
N ASN A 105 16.86 -9.28 5.75
CA ASN A 105 17.61 -10.22 4.90
C ASN A 105 18.76 -10.93 5.65
N GLU A 106 19.54 -11.70 4.88
CA GLU A 106 20.24 -12.92 5.28
C GLU A 106 21.59 -12.79 6.04
N SER A 107 22.04 -13.96 6.53
CA SER A 107 23.43 -14.47 6.59
C SER A 107 24.08 -14.53 7.99
N ALA A 108 24.68 -15.65 8.46
CA ALA A 108 24.66 -17.06 8.01
C ALA A 108 25.22 -18.00 9.11
N HIS A 109 24.80 -19.28 9.12
CA HIS A 109 25.67 -20.42 9.44
C HIS A 109 25.12 -21.69 8.76
N ILE A 110 26.02 -22.58 8.33
CA ILE A 110 25.81 -23.69 7.38
C ILE A 110 25.76 -25.05 8.15
N SER A 111 25.18 -26.17 7.67
CA SER A 111 25.41 -26.87 6.38
C SER A 111 24.22 -27.72 5.90
N GLN A 112 24.09 -27.85 4.56
CA GLN A 112 23.58 -29.00 3.77
C GLN A 112 22.16 -29.52 4.10
N GLU A 113 21.21 -29.71 3.16
CA GLU A 113 21.24 -29.89 1.70
C GLU A 113 19.84 -29.55 1.10
N VAL A 114 19.60 -29.16 -0.17
CA VAL A 114 20.43 -28.85 -1.36
C VAL A 114 19.62 -27.95 -2.34
N GLU A 115 20.32 -27.07 -3.09
CA GLU A 115 20.18 -26.75 -4.53
C GLU A 115 18.80 -26.83 -5.26
N GLU A 116 18.29 -25.85 -6.04
CA GLU A 116 18.70 -24.47 -6.38
C GLU A 116 17.46 -23.61 -6.73
N THR A 117 17.63 -22.29 -6.74
CA THR A 117 16.64 -21.25 -7.10
C THR A 117 16.91 -20.62 -8.47
N ASP A 118 15.90 -20.05 -9.14
CA ASP A 118 16.05 -18.71 -9.75
C ASP A 118 14.71 -17.99 -10.01
N GLY A 119 14.74 -16.65 -10.10
CA GLY A 119 13.70 -15.82 -10.71
C GLY A 119 13.93 -15.67 -12.23
N ALA A 120 13.49 -14.61 -12.93
CA ALA A 120 12.55 -13.53 -12.65
C ALA A 120 12.05 -12.93 -13.99
N CYS A 121 10.88 -12.27 -13.99
CA CYS A 121 10.29 -11.36 -15.02
C CYS A 121 10.24 -11.84 -16.50
N ASP A 122 9.20 -11.55 -17.29
CA ASP A 122 7.92 -10.85 -17.09
C ASP A 122 6.87 -11.54 -18.04
N GLU A 123 5.68 -11.07 -18.39
CA GLU A 123 5.02 -9.76 -18.27
C GLU A 123 3.50 -9.90 -17.98
N SER A 124 2.78 -8.77 -18.09
CA SER A 124 1.35 -8.62 -18.43
C SER A 124 0.38 -9.79 -18.27
N GLY A 125 -0.62 -9.61 -17.39
CA GLY A 125 -1.90 -10.32 -17.58
C GLY A 125 -2.71 -10.72 -16.34
N LEU A 126 -2.36 -10.28 -15.12
CA LEU A 126 -3.16 -10.67 -13.94
C LEU A 126 -4.52 -9.95 -13.91
N LEU A 127 -5.52 -10.55 -14.55
CA LEU A 127 -6.93 -10.19 -14.38
C LEU A 127 -7.32 -10.49 -12.93
N SER A 128 -7.66 -9.45 -12.19
CA SER A 128 -8.18 -9.55 -10.82
C SER A 128 -9.64 -10.00 -10.82
N CYS A 129 -9.90 -11.26 -11.17
CA CYS A 129 -11.07 -11.99 -10.67
C CYS A 129 -10.64 -12.84 -9.47
N ASP A 130 -11.42 -12.80 -8.39
CA ASP A 130 -11.18 -13.55 -7.15
C ASP A 130 -11.51 -15.06 -7.33
N GLU A 131 -10.89 -15.71 -8.32
CA GLU A 131 -11.03 -17.14 -8.59
C GLU A 131 -9.64 -17.79 -8.73
N THR A 132 -9.23 -18.55 -7.71
CA THR A 132 -7.92 -19.20 -7.67
C THR A 132 -7.89 -20.41 -8.62
N VAL A 133 -7.43 -20.20 -9.85
CA VAL A 133 -7.26 -21.28 -10.83
C VAL A 133 -6.02 -22.11 -10.47
N PHE A 134 -6.24 -23.33 -9.97
CA PHE A 134 -5.17 -24.29 -9.70
C PHE A 134 -4.72 -25.02 -10.97
N MET A 135 -3.88 -24.37 -11.78
CA MET A 135 -3.19 -25.04 -12.89
C MET A 135 -2.06 -25.92 -12.36
N GLN A 136 -2.11 -27.23 -12.64
CA GLN A 136 -0.99 -28.14 -12.40
C GLN A 136 -0.25 -28.41 -13.71
N THR A 137 1.08 -28.50 -13.64
CA THR A 137 1.91 -28.81 -14.81
C THR A 137 2.98 -29.84 -14.46
N ALA A 138 3.15 -30.85 -15.31
CA ALA A 138 4.26 -31.79 -15.24
C ALA A 138 5.34 -31.42 -16.25
N THR A 139 6.60 -31.79 -15.99
CA THR A 139 7.67 -31.75 -17.00
C THR A 139 8.05 -33.17 -17.35
N ALA A 140 7.98 -33.52 -18.64
CA ALA A 140 8.34 -34.83 -19.16
C ALA A 140 9.54 -34.75 -20.10
N LYS A 141 10.32 -35.82 -20.19
CA LYS A 141 11.41 -35.97 -21.17
C LYS A 141 10.93 -36.89 -22.30
N VAL A 142 10.80 -36.35 -23.51
CA VAL A 142 10.37 -37.11 -24.70
C VAL A 142 11.60 -37.51 -25.51
N THR A 143 11.65 -38.77 -25.93
CA THR A 143 12.69 -39.35 -26.79
C THR A 143 12.08 -39.76 -28.13
N GLY A 144 12.66 -39.35 -29.25
CA GLY A 144 12.19 -39.77 -30.58
C GLY A 144 12.81 -41.10 -31.02
N ASN A 145 12.01 -42.04 -31.54
CA ASN A 145 12.50 -43.38 -31.95
C ASN A 145 13.63 -43.37 -33.01
N TYR A 146 13.84 -42.27 -33.73
CA TYR A 146 14.81 -42.15 -34.82
C TYR A 146 15.96 -41.18 -34.53
N SER A 147 16.04 -40.65 -33.30
CA SER A 147 17.13 -39.75 -32.90
C SER A 147 17.37 -39.88 -31.40
N ASP A 148 18.63 -40.04 -31.00
CA ASP A 148 19.06 -40.03 -29.59
C ASP A 148 18.85 -38.68 -28.88
N LYS A 149 18.21 -37.73 -29.57
CA LYS A 149 17.77 -36.45 -29.05
C LYS A 149 16.57 -36.64 -28.13
N SER A 150 16.64 -35.94 -27.00
CA SER A 150 15.58 -35.93 -26.02
C SER A 150 15.29 -34.50 -25.58
N GLU A 151 14.01 -34.18 -25.46
CA GLU A 151 13.52 -32.82 -25.22
C GLU A 151 12.66 -32.79 -23.96
N ARG A 152 12.75 -31.69 -23.19
CA ARG A 152 11.95 -31.49 -21.98
C ARG A 152 10.71 -30.67 -22.33
N VAL A 153 9.55 -31.30 -22.28
CA VAL A 153 8.25 -30.67 -22.57
C VAL A 153 7.48 -30.38 -21.28
N ARG A 154 6.74 -29.27 -21.23
CA ARG A 154 5.80 -28.97 -20.15
C ARG A 154 4.41 -29.43 -20.55
N LEU A 155 3.82 -30.29 -19.74
CA LEU A 155 2.45 -30.79 -19.90
C LEU A 155 1.52 -29.98 -19.00
N LEU A 156 0.43 -29.46 -19.57
CA LEU A 156 -0.68 -28.88 -18.82
C LEU A 156 -1.59 -30.03 -18.34
N LEU A 157 -1.89 -30.07 -17.04
CA LEU A 157 -2.80 -31.05 -16.45
C LEU A 157 -4.14 -30.35 -16.16
N ASP A 158 -5.10 -30.54 -17.07
CA ASP A 158 -6.45 -30.01 -16.91
C ASP A 158 -7.29 -30.94 -16.00
N LEU A 159 -7.42 -30.56 -14.73
CA LEU A 159 -8.24 -31.28 -13.77
C LEU A 159 -9.68 -30.80 -13.84
N TYR A 160 -10.46 -31.37 -14.76
CA TYR A 160 -11.91 -31.21 -14.78
C TYR A 160 -12.54 -31.87 -13.54
N PHE A 161 -12.66 -31.08 -12.46
CA PHE A 161 -13.25 -31.53 -11.20
C PHE A 161 -14.78 -31.62 -11.33
N LYS A 162 -15.26 -32.74 -11.87
CA LYS A 162 -16.70 -33.06 -11.87
C LYS A 162 -17.11 -33.44 -10.45
N GLY A 163 -17.49 -32.42 -9.66
CA GLY A 163 -17.88 -32.59 -8.26
C GLY A 163 -18.95 -33.68 -8.10
N ALA A 164 -18.59 -34.74 -7.39
CA ALA A 164 -19.54 -35.73 -6.89
C ALA A 164 -20.10 -35.25 -5.55
N TYR A 165 -21.43 -35.23 -5.52
CA TYR A 165 -22.38 -35.03 -4.43
C TYR A 165 -22.10 -35.90 -3.19
#